data_AF-A0A935DNQ7-F1
#
_entry.id   AF-A0A935DNQ7-F1
#
_cell.length_a   1.000
_cell.length_b   1.000
_cell.length_c   1.000
_cell.angle_alpha   90.00
_cell.angle_beta   90.00
_cell.angle_gamma   90.00
#
_symmetry.space_group_name_H-M   'P 1'
#
loop_
_entity.id
_entity.type
_entity.pdbx_description
1 polymer ?
#
loop_
_entity_poly.entity_id
_entity_poly.type
_entity_poly.pdbx_seq_one_letter_code
_entity_poly.pdbx_strand_id
1 'polypeptide(L)'
;MAAAPPRWHARGRWPRHHLTIEYGDDVLLSVGLSAEQFAQEAKFLLAARLYELGRLTAGQAAGLAAIGRVEFFGRLAAVGVNMVNLRPEDADDEIRFGLEVTGSLGLLLRARTLGLIPAVRPLIERAVAAGVGYDAELIRRVLASVGE
;
A
#
# COMPACT_ATOMS: atom_id res chain seq x y z
N MET A 1 32.83 -9.41 9.25
CA MET A 1 33.23 -8.41 8.25
C MET A 1 32.05 -8.19 7.30
N ALA A 2 31.36 -7.05 7.41
CA ALA A 2 30.31 -6.70 6.46
C ALA A 2 30.97 -6.30 5.13
N ALA A 3 30.57 -6.95 4.03
CA ALA A 3 31.07 -6.63 2.70
C ALA A 3 30.75 -5.17 2.35
N ALA A 4 31.71 -4.47 1.75
CA ALA A 4 31.50 -3.10 1.30
C ALA A 4 30.29 -3.04 0.33
N PRO A 5 29.38 -2.07 0.49
CA PRO A 5 28.20 -1.98 -0.36
C PRO A 5 28.64 -1.79 -1.83
N PRO A 6 28.00 -2.52 -2.77
CA PRO A 6 28.41 -2.52 -4.17
C PRO A 6 28.30 -1.14 -4.86
N ARG A 7 29.18 -0.90 -5.83
CA ARG A 7 29.46 0.40 -6.46
C ARG A 7 28.30 1.03 -7.26
N TRP A 8 27.15 0.37 -7.39
CA TRP A 8 25.99 0.90 -8.13
C TRP A 8 25.25 2.02 -7.37
N HIS A 9 25.46 2.15 -6.05
CA HIS A 9 24.93 3.29 -5.26
C HIS A 9 25.43 4.66 -5.74
N ALA A 10 26.62 4.76 -6.33
CA ALA A 10 27.24 6.03 -6.71
C ALA A 10 26.80 6.57 -8.08
N ARG A 11 26.05 5.80 -8.89
CA ARG A 11 25.68 6.18 -10.27
C ARG A 11 24.17 6.12 -10.57
N GLY A 12 23.34 5.92 -9.55
CA GLY A 12 21.88 5.98 -9.70
C GLY A 12 21.27 4.91 -10.63
N ARG A 13 22.01 3.87 -11.02
CA ARG A 13 21.53 2.84 -11.96
C ARG A 13 21.72 1.46 -11.37
N TRP A 14 20.60 0.87 -10.97
CA TRP A 14 20.53 -0.52 -10.54
C TRP A 14 20.62 -1.45 -11.76
N PRO A 15 21.30 -2.60 -11.65
CA PRO A 15 21.23 -3.64 -12.68
C PRO A 15 19.77 -4.08 -12.85
N ARG A 16 19.36 -4.30 -14.10
CA ARG A 16 18.03 -4.85 -14.38
C ARG A 16 18.11 -6.36 -14.45
N HIS A 17 17.15 -7.01 -13.81
CA HIS A 17 16.97 -8.46 -13.86
C HIS A 17 15.65 -8.77 -14.54
N HIS A 18 15.56 -9.96 -15.16
CA HIS A 18 14.35 -10.45 -15.83
C HIS A 18 13.83 -11.67 -15.06
N LEU A 19 12.52 -11.69 -14.84
CA LEU A 19 11.79 -12.83 -14.31
C LEU A 19 10.87 -13.36 -15.42
N THR A 20 10.98 -14.64 -15.73
CA THR A 20 10.15 -15.33 -16.72
C THR A 20 9.23 -16.31 -16.00
N ILE A 21 7.95 -16.30 -16.37
CA ILE A 21 6.93 -17.23 -15.88
C ILE A 21 6.35 -17.91 -17.11
N GLU A 22 6.47 -19.24 -17.17
CA GLU A 22 5.84 -20.03 -18.22
C GLU A 22 4.38 -20.31 -17.84
N TYR A 23 3.47 -20.14 -18.79
CA TYR A 23 2.05 -20.42 -18.66
C TYR A 23 1.47 -20.78 -20.03
N GLY A 24 0.39 -21.56 -20.05
CA GLY A 24 -0.31 -21.93 -21.28
C GLY A 24 -1.48 -21.01 -21.60
N ASP A 25 -2.05 -21.20 -22.79
CA ASP A 25 -3.25 -20.47 -23.24
C ASP A 25 -4.47 -20.76 -22.36
N ASP A 26 -4.50 -21.92 -21.67
CA ASP A 26 -5.54 -22.28 -20.70
C ASP A 26 -5.64 -21.27 -19.55
N VAL A 27 -4.51 -20.72 -19.11
CA VAL A 27 -4.47 -19.67 -18.09
C VAL A 27 -5.08 -18.39 -18.64
N LEU A 28 -4.67 -17.95 -19.84
CA LEU A 28 -5.18 -16.74 -20.49
C LEU A 28 -6.69 -16.82 -20.73
N LEU A 29 -7.18 -17.97 -21.17
CA LEU A 29 -8.60 -18.26 -21.34
C LEU A 29 -9.36 -18.20 -20.01
N SER A 30 -8.79 -18.76 -18.95
CA SER A 30 -9.43 -18.80 -17.62
C SER A 30 -9.57 -17.40 -17.00
N VAL A 31 -8.57 -16.54 -17.19
CA VAL A 31 -8.60 -15.16 -16.67
C VAL A 31 -9.25 -14.15 -17.62
N GLY A 32 -9.46 -14.53 -18.89
CA GLY A 32 -10.06 -13.66 -19.90
C GLY A 32 -9.19 -12.48 -20.31
N LEU A 33 -7.86 -12.62 -20.27
CA LEU A 33 -6.90 -11.56 -20.57
C LEU A 33 -6.02 -11.93 -21.77
N SER A 34 -5.57 -10.93 -22.53
CA SER A 34 -4.46 -11.10 -23.48
C SER A 34 -3.15 -11.38 -22.73
N ALA A 35 -2.14 -11.90 -23.43
CA ALA A 35 -0.82 -12.14 -22.84
C ALA A 35 -0.20 -10.84 -22.26
N GLU A 36 -0.38 -9.71 -22.94
CA GLU A 36 0.09 -8.39 -22.49
C GLU A 36 -0.66 -7.92 -21.24
N GLN A 37 -1.99 -8.07 -21.22
CA GLN A 37 -2.82 -7.72 -20.07
C GLN A 37 -2.46 -8.57 -18.86
N PHE A 38 -2.31 -9.90 -19.05
CA PHE A 38 -1.87 -10.82 -18.01
C PHE A 38 -0.48 -10.46 -17.48
N ALA A 39 0.48 -10.15 -18.36
CA ALA A 39 1.82 -9.76 -17.93
C ALA A 39 1.82 -8.46 -17.11
N GLN A 40 0.96 -7.49 -17.44
CA GLN A 40 0.83 -6.26 -16.67
C GLN A 40 0.13 -6.51 -15.32
N GLU A 41 -0.89 -7.36 -15.31
CA GLU A 41 -1.59 -7.75 -14.09
C GLU A 41 -0.69 -8.53 -13.14
N ALA A 42 0.06 -9.51 -13.64
CA ALA A 42 1.00 -10.30 -12.86
C ALA A 42 2.10 -9.44 -12.20
N LYS A 43 2.63 -8.45 -12.93
CA LYS A 43 3.60 -7.48 -12.36
C LYS A 43 2.98 -6.65 -11.24
N PHE A 44 1.76 -6.16 -11.44
CA PHE A 44 1.05 -5.39 -10.43
C PHE A 44 0.79 -6.24 -9.18
N LEU A 45 0.26 -7.45 -9.33
CA LEU A 45 -0.05 -8.34 -8.21
C LEU A 45 1.20 -8.75 -7.42
N LEU A 46 2.31 -9.02 -8.11
CA LEU A 46 3.59 -9.28 -7.43
C LEU A 46 4.06 -8.07 -6.63
N ALA A 47 4.01 -6.88 -7.23
CA ALA A 47 4.40 -5.64 -6.56
C ALA A 47 3.50 -5.31 -5.36
N ALA A 48 2.19 -5.45 -5.52
CA ALA A 48 1.18 -5.26 -4.48
C ALA A 48 1.42 -6.23 -3.31
N ARG A 49 1.67 -7.51 -3.60
CA ARG A 49 1.92 -8.50 -2.55
C ARG A 49 3.21 -8.23 -1.77
N LEU A 50 4.28 -7.82 -2.46
CA LEU A 50 5.54 -7.47 -1.80
C LEU A 50 5.42 -6.18 -0.97
N TYR A 51 4.60 -5.22 -1.42
CA TYR A 51 4.25 -4.03 -0.66
C TYR A 51 3.43 -4.38 0.60
N GLU A 52 2.40 -5.21 0.48
CA GLU A 52 1.58 -5.70 1.59
C GLU A 52 2.41 -6.40 2.67
N LEU A 53 3.40 -7.20 2.25
CA LEU A 53 4.35 -7.87 3.17
C LEU A 53 5.39 -6.90 3.77
N GLY A 54 5.36 -5.61 3.43
CA GLY A 54 6.34 -4.58 3.82
C GLY A 54 7.74 -4.79 3.25
N ARG A 55 7.89 -5.62 2.22
CA ARG A 55 9.19 -5.89 1.57
C ARG A 55 9.58 -4.80 0.58
N LEU A 56 8.61 -4.10 0.01
CA LEU A 56 8.83 -3.00 -0.92
C LEU A 56 8.20 -1.68 -0.45
N THR A 57 8.95 -0.62 -0.69
CA THR A 57 8.52 0.73 -1.09
C THR A 57 7.13 0.83 -1.72
N ALA A 58 6.22 1.76 -1.41
CA ALA A 58 5.18 2.07 -2.41
C ALA A 58 5.82 2.59 -3.71
N GLY A 59 6.88 3.39 -3.59
CA GLY A 59 7.68 3.83 -4.74
C GLY A 59 8.40 2.67 -5.45
N GLN A 60 8.96 1.72 -4.70
CA GLN A 60 9.61 0.53 -5.29
C GLN A 60 8.59 -0.40 -5.95
N ALA A 61 7.42 -0.60 -5.34
CA ALA A 61 6.34 -1.43 -5.88
C ALA A 61 5.73 -0.81 -7.14
N ALA A 62 5.46 0.49 -7.15
CA ALA A 62 5.03 1.22 -8.35
C ALA A 62 6.08 1.09 -9.48
N GLY A 63 7.36 1.23 -9.14
CA GLY A 63 8.46 1.00 -10.08
C GLY A 63 8.52 -0.41 -10.65
N LEU A 64 8.29 -1.44 -9.82
CA LEU A 64 8.22 -2.84 -10.26
C LEU A 64 7.01 -3.10 -11.16
N ALA A 65 5.87 -2.50 -10.85
CA ALA A 65 4.65 -2.56 -11.65
C ALA A 65 4.72 -1.70 -12.94
N ALA A 66 5.80 -0.92 -13.11
CA ALA A 66 6.01 0.00 -14.22
C ALA A 66 4.87 1.04 -14.38
N ILE A 67 4.34 1.52 -13.27
CA ILE A 67 3.26 2.53 -13.22
C ILE A 67 3.61 3.67 -12.25
N GLY A 68 2.86 4.77 -12.31
CA GLY A 68 3.04 5.89 -11.39
C GLY A 68 2.63 5.54 -9.96
N ARG A 69 3.23 6.20 -8.94
CA ARG A 69 2.89 5.99 -7.52
C ARG A 69 1.40 6.22 -7.23
N VAL A 70 0.84 7.28 -7.82
CA VAL A 70 -0.60 7.62 -7.74
C VAL A 70 -1.48 6.51 -8.31
N GLU A 71 -1.11 5.98 -9.48
CA GLU A 71 -1.85 4.90 -10.14
C GLU A 71 -1.73 3.59 -9.36
N PHE A 72 -0.54 3.26 -8.85
CA PHE A 72 -0.32 2.10 -8.01
C PHE A 72 -1.22 2.10 -6.79
N PHE A 73 -1.30 3.24 -6.11
CA PHE A 73 -2.20 3.46 -5.00
C PHE A 73 -3.67 3.29 -5.44
N GLY A 74 -4.13 3.98 -6.50
CA GLY A 74 -5.49 3.81 -7.00
C GLY A 74 -5.86 2.35 -7.34
N ARG A 75 -4.91 1.58 -7.88
CA ARG A 75 -5.11 0.15 -8.20
C ARG A 75 -5.12 -0.74 -6.96
N LEU A 76 -4.37 -0.43 -5.90
CA LEU A 76 -4.41 -1.19 -4.64
C LEU A 76 -5.81 -1.17 -4.01
N ALA A 77 -6.50 -0.01 -4.02
CA ALA A 77 -7.90 0.10 -3.57
C ALA A 77 -8.83 -0.84 -4.34
N ALA A 78 -8.65 -0.92 -5.66
CA ALA A 78 -9.53 -1.69 -6.53
C ALA A 78 -9.39 -3.21 -6.35
N VAL A 79 -8.25 -3.70 -5.86
CA VAL A 79 -7.95 -5.14 -5.73
C VAL A 79 -8.13 -5.65 -4.28
N GLY A 80 -8.47 -4.78 -3.32
CA GLY A 80 -8.81 -5.19 -1.95
C GLY A 80 -7.62 -5.74 -1.14
N VAL A 81 -6.40 -5.31 -1.46
CA VAL A 81 -5.18 -5.74 -0.77
C VAL A 81 -5.10 -5.05 0.60
N ASN A 82 -5.11 -5.84 1.68
CA ASN A 82 -5.00 -5.34 3.06
C ASN A 82 -3.59 -4.81 3.34
N MET A 83 -3.44 -3.51 3.57
CA MET A 83 -2.14 -2.91 3.91
C MET A 83 -1.83 -3.10 5.40
N VAL A 84 -1.27 -4.25 5.78
CA VAL A 84 -0.94 -4.54 7.18
C VAL A 84 0.35 -3.86 7.64
N ASN A 85 1.13 -3.26 6.72
CA ASN A 85 2.47 -2.76 7.03
C ASN A 85 2.71 -1.34 6.46
N LEU A 86 2.10 -0.35 7.11
CA LEU A 86 2.31 1.07 6.81
C LEU A 86 3.74 1.48 7.20
N ARG A 87 4.48 2.04 6.25
CA ARG A 87 5.72 2.76 6.54
C ARG A 87 5.46 4.27 6.57
N PRO A 88 6.19 5.05 7.41
CA PRO A 88 5.96 6.47 7.59
C PRO A 88 5.97 7.29 6.27
N GLU A 89 6.82 6.91 5.32
CA GLU A 89 7.02 7.63 4.05
C GLU A 89 5.91 7.44 3.00
N ASP A 90 5.03 6.45 3.19
CA ASP A 90 3.95 6.11 2.27
C ASP A 90 2.59 6.67 2.75
N ALA A 91 2.57 7.23 3.96
CA ALA A 91 1.36 7.47 4.70
C ALA A 91 0.53 8.64 4.14
N ASP A 92 1.16 9.72 3.67
CA ASP A 92 0.46 10.93 3.18
C ASP A 92 -0.23 10.73 1.84
N ASP A 93 0.37 9.93 0.96
CA ASP A 93 -0.23 9.58 -0.34
C ASP A 93 -1.45 8.65 -0.13
N GLU A 94 -1.42 7.75 0.85
CA GLU A 94 -2.54 6.85 1.17
C GLU A 94 -3.80 7.63 1.62
N ILE A 95 -3.65 8.60 2.54
CA ILE A 95 -4.74 9.49 2.98
C ILE A 95 -5.33 10.26 1.79
N ARG A 96 -4.46 10.74 0.89
CA ARG A 96 -4.85 11.54 -0.27
C ARG A 96 -5.64 10.74 -1.31
N PHE A 97 -5.33 9.46 -1.50
CA PHE A 97 -5.99 8.62 -2.52
C PHE A 97 -7.23 7.87 -2.01
N GLY A 98 -7.67 8.13 -0.77
CA GLY A 98 -8.85 7.47 -0.22
C GLY A 98 -8.69 5.95 -0.14
N LEU A 99 -7.43 5.49 -0.11
CA LEU A 99 -7.10 4.10 0.12
C LEU A 99 -7.50 3.80 1.55
N GLU A 100 -8.44 2.88 1.68
CA GLU A 100 -9.08 2.58 2.94
C GLU A 100 -8.01 2.24 3.99
N VAL A 101 -7.95 3.04 5.05
CA VAL A 101 -7.50 2.57 6.35
C VAL A 101 -8.50 1.48 6.76
N THR A 102 -8.34 0.25 6.25
CA THR A 102 -9.25 -0.85 6.56
C THR A 102 -8.98 -1.30 7.99
N GLY A 103 -9.87 -0.87 8.89
CA GLY A 103 -9.75 -1.10 10.31
C GLY A 103 -10.59 -0.10 11.09
N SER A 104 -10.57 -0.18 12.42
CA SER A 104 -11.41 0.67 13.25
C SER A 104 -11.14 2.17 13.03
N LEU A 105 -9.89 2.57 12.77
CA LEU A 105 -9.54 3.98 12.56
C LEU A 105 -10.13 4.57 11.27
N GLY A 106 -10.13 3.84 10.15
CA GLY A 106 -10.76 4.32 8.93
C GLY A 106 -12.29 4.37 9.03
N LEU A 107 -12.90 3.42 9.75
CA LEU A 107 -14.34 3.47 10.05
C LEU A 107 -14.70 4.71 10.91
N LEU A 108 -13.89 5.01 11.92
CA LEU A 108 -14.07 6.20 12.76
C LEU A 108 -13.91 7.48 11.93
N LEU A 109 -12.87 7.55 11.11
CA LEU A 109 -12.62 8.70 10.22
C LEU A 109 -13.81 8.91 9.26
N ARG A 110 -14.31 7.84 8.64
CA ARG A 110 -15.45 7.91 7.72
C ARG A 110 -16.74 8.31 8.44
N ALA A 111 -17.00 7.75 9.62
CA ALA A 111 -18.15 8.13 10.44
C ALA A 111 -18.10 9.61 10.81
N ARG A 112 -16.91 10.17 11.08
CA ARG A 112 -16.73 11.60 11.36
C ARG A 112 -17.03 12.46 10.13
N THR A 113 -16.47 12.12 8.97
CA THR A 113 -16.68 12.84 7.72
C THR A 113 -18.14 12.81 7.27
N LEU A 114 -18.86 11.71 7.54
CA LEU A 114 -20.29 11.57 7.26
C LEU A 114 -21.19 12.23 8.33
N GLY A 115 -20.62 12.85 9.36
CA GLY A 115 -21.39 13.48 10.44
C GLY A 115 -22.11 12.51 11.37
N LEU A 116 -21.80 11.21 11.31
CA LEU A 116 -22.41 10.16 12.14
C LEU A 116 -21.88 10.18 13.58
N ILE A 117 -20.68 10.71 13.79
CA ILE A 117 -20.07 10.87 15.11
C ILE A 117 -19.53 12.30 15.30
N PRO A 118 -19.58 12.84 16.53
CA PRO A 118 -19.17 14.21 16.82
C PRO A 118 -17.65 14.39 16.97
N ALA A 119 -16.90 13.32 17.23
CA ALA A 119 -15.45 13.33 17.37
C ALA A 119 -14.85 11.92 17.23
N VAL A 120 -13.60 11.85 16.77
CA VAL A 120 -12.82 10.61 16.58
C VAL A 120 -11.96 10.30 17.82
N ARG A 121 -11.32 11.32 18.41
CA ARG A 121 -10.38 11.22 19.55
C ARG A 121 -10.90 10.37 20.71
N PRO A 122 -12.13 10.56 21.23
CA PRO A 122 -12.61 9.78 22.37
C PRO A 122 -12.79 8.29 22.05
N LEU A 123 -13.02 7.95 20.78
CA LEU A 123 -13.23 6.58 20.32
C LEU A 123 -11.90 5.84 20.20
N ILE A 124 -10.86 6.54 19.73
CA ILE A 124 -9.48 6.03 19.70
C ILE A 124 -8.98 5.78 21.12
N GLU A 125 -9.15 6.74 22.03
CA GLU A 125 -8.71 6.62 23.43
C GLU A 125 -9.35 5.41 24.13
N ARG A 126 -10.65 5.17 23.92
CA ARG A 126 -11.34 3.99 24.44
C ARG A 126 -10.80 2.68 23.86
N ALA A 127 -10.49 2.66 22.56
CA ALA A 127 -9.91 1.49 21.92
C ALA A 127 -8.50 1.18 22.46
N VAL A 128 -7.66 2.20 22.62
CA VAL A 128 -6.32 2.07 23.23
C VAL A 128 -6.42 1.57 24.67
N ALA A 129 -7.33 2.13 25.47
CA ALA A 129 -7.58 1.68 26.84
C ALA A 129 -8.08 0.23 26.92
N ALA A 130 -8.77 -0.25 25.88
CA ALA A 130 -9.19 -1.63 25.73
C ALA A 130 -8.09 -2.57 25.18
N GLY A 131 -6.87 -2.06 24.99
CA GLY A 131 -5.70 -2.84 24.53
C GLY A 131 -5.52 -2.88 23.02
N VAL A 132 -6.24 -2.06 22.24
CA VAL A 132 -6.03 -1.97 20.79
C VAL A 132 -4.75 -1.19 20.50
N GLY A 133 -3.79 -1.86 19.86
CA GLY A 133 -2.52 -1.27 19.46
C GLY A 133 -2.66 -0.46 18.18
N TYR A 134 -2.44 0.84 18.27
CA TYR A 134 -2.26 1.72 17.12
C TYR A 134 -0.89 2.35 17.15
N ASP A 135 -0.32 2.59 15.98
CA ASP A 135 0.87 3.42 15.87
C ASP A 135 0.56 4.88 16.27
N ALA A 136 1.47 5.50 17.03
CA ALA A 136 1.26 6.84 17.59
C ALA A 136 1.30 7.94 16.51
N GLU A 137 2.06 7.73 15.44
CA GLU A 137 2.10 8.63 14.29
C GLU A 137 0.79 8.53 13.50
N LEU A 138 0.29 7.30 13.31
CA LEU A 138 -0.98 7.06 12.66
C LEU A 138 -2.14 7.74 13.40
N ILE A 139 -2.22 7.62 14.72
CA ILE A 139 -3.23 8.33 15.53
C ILE A 139 -3.12 9.84 15.31
N ARG A 140 -1.91 10.40 15.40
CA ARG A 140 -1.70 11.85 15.25
C ARG A 140 -2.18 12.36 13.89
N ARG A 141 -1.85 11.63 12.82
CA ARG A 141 -2.24 11.98 11.45
C ARG A 141 -3.75 11.86 11.23
N VAL A 142 -4.39 10.83 11.79
CA VAL A 142 -5.85 10.64 11.74
C VAL A 142 -6.59 11.77 12.47
N LEU A 143 -6.11 12.21 13.62
CA LEU A 143 -6.75 13.30 14.36
C LEU A 143 -6.55 14.65 13.66
N ALA A 144 -5.34 14.90 13.17
CA ALA A 144 -5.04 16.12 12.40
C ALA A 144 -5.91 16.25 11.13
N SER A 145 -6.25 15.15 10.46
CA SER A 145 -7.06 15.19 9.23
C SER A 145 -8.53 15.56 9.46
N VAL A 146 -9.04 15.42 10.68
CA VAL A 146 -10.40 15.85 11.08
C VAL A 146 -10.42 17.10 11.97
N GLY A 147 -9.27 17.74 12.15
CA GLY A 147 -9.13 18.95 12.97
C GLY A 147 -9.29 18.71 14.47
N GLU A 148 -8.91 17.51 14.95
CA GLU A 148 -8.97 17.11 16.36
C GLU A 148 -7.62 17.04 17.05
#